data_AF-A0A059X5J3-F1
#
_entry.id   AF-A0A059X5J3-F1
#
_cell.length_a   1.000
_cell.length_b   1.000
_cell.length_c   1.000
_cell.angle_alpha   90.00
_cell.angle_beta   90.00
_cell.angle_gamma   90.00
#
_symmetry.space_group_name_H-M   'P 1'
#
loop_
_entity.id
_entity.type
_entity.pdbx_description
1 polymer ?
#
loop_
_entity_poly.entity_id
_entity_poly.type
_entity_poly.pdbx_seq_one_letter_code
_entity_poly.pdbx_strand_id
1 'polypeptide(L)'
;MLLGLLRKYVRPYRGLIAIVGLLQMVSALASLYLPTVNAAIIDRGVALGDTQTIIRLGGVMLAVSGLQVFCAVAAVYFGSRAGMGFGRDLRAAIFDHVTGFSAHETAQFGAPSLLTRTTNDVRQIQLLVQFTCTMLITAPLTCVGGIVMAVHQDAELSWLLLVSVPALAL
;
A
#
# COMPACT_ATOMS: atom_id res chain seq x y z
N MET A 1 -1.50 2.62 -23.97
CA MET A 1 -1.72 4.09 -23.93
C MET A 1 -1.79 4.63 -22.50
N LEU A 2 -2.60 4.09 -21.58
CA LEU A 2 -2.67 4.51 -20.16
C LEU A 2 -1.35 4.43 -19.38
N LEU A 3 -0.59 3.33 -19.54
CA LEU A 3 0.72 3.15 -18.91
C LEU A 3 1.76 4.22 -19.31
N GLY A 4 1.65 4.77 -20.53
CA GLY A 4 2.53 5.84 -21.01
C GLY A 4 2.24 7.19 -20.36
N LEU A 5 0.94 7.52 -20.19
CA LEU A 5 0.47 8.69 -19.46
C LEU A 5 0.88 8.61 -17.98
N LEU A 6 0.61 7.47 -17.33
CA LEU A 6 1.03 7.23 -15.95
C LEU A 6 2.54 7.42 -15.79
N ARG A 7 3.36 6.81 -16.66
CA ARG A 7 4.82 6.89 -16.54
C ARG A 7 5.37 8.31 -16.73
N LYS A 8 4.71 9.15 -17.55
CA LYS A 8 5.10 10.56 -17.76
C LYS A 8 4.76 11.44 -16.56
N TYR A 9 3.57 11.31 -15.99
CA TYR A 9 3.09 12.14 -14.87
C TYR A 9 3.48 11.59 -13.49
N VAL A 10 3.85 10.31 -13.36
CA VAL A 10 4.39 9.71 -12.12
C VAL A 10 5.88 9.99 -11.93
N ARG A 11 6.61 10.32 -13.01
CA ARG A 11 8.06 10.55 -12.99
C ARG A 11 8.55 11.57 -11.94
N PRO A 12 7.88 12.72 -11.75
CA PRO A 12 8.24 13.69 -10.70
C PRO A 12 8.06 13.15 -9.27
N TYR A 13 7.16 12.18 -9.09
CA TYR A 13 6.77 11.65 -7.78
C TYR A 13 7.48 10.34 -7.40
N ARG A 14 8.50 9.91 -8.17
CA ARG A 14 9.24 8.65 -7.91
C ARG A 14 9.93 8.62 -6.55
N GLY A 15 10.42 9.77 -6.08
CA GLY A 15 11.01 9.88 -4.74
C GLY A 15 9.99 9.61 -3.64
N LEU A 16 8.78 10.16 -3.76
CA LEU A 16 7.69 9.89 -2.81
C LEU A 16 7.26 8.42 -2.84
N ILE A 17 7.13 7.83 -4.03
CA ILE A 17 6.75 6.41 -4.17
C ILE A 17 7.82 5.49 -3.56
N ALA A 18 9.11 5.80 -3.74
CA ALA A 18 10.19 5.05 -3.12
C ALA A 18 10.14 5.13 -1.58
N ILE A 19 9.88 6.32 -1.03
CA ILE A 19 9.70 6.52 0.42
C ILE A 19 8.49 5.72 0.93
N VAL A 20 7.36 5.75 0.21
CA VAL A 20 6.16 4.98 0.55
C VAL A 20 6.47 3.49 0.59
N GLY A 21 7.14 2.95 -0.44
CA GLY A 21 7.50 1.54 -0.50
C GLY A 21 8.43 1.13 0.64
N LEU A 22 9.41 1.97 0.99
CA LEU A 22 10.32 1.69 2.11
C LEU A 22 9.58 1.71 3.45
N LEU A 23 8.71 2.70 3.69
CA LEU A 23 7.91 2.79 4.91
C LEU A 23 6.92 1.62 5.02
N GLN A 24 6.29 1.20 3.93
CA GLN A 24 5.41 0.04 3.92
C GLN A 24 6.16 -1.27 4.12
N MET A 25 7.38 -1.39 3.61
CA MET A 25 8.23 -2.55 3.89
C MET A 25 8.56 -2.65 5.38
N VAL A 26 8.95 -1.54 6.03
CA VAL A 26 9.21 -1.51 7.47
C VAL A 26 7.93 -1.81 8.27
N SER A 27 6.79 -1.24 7.87
CA SER A 27 5.50 -1.49 8.52
C SER A 27 5.06 -2.96 8.38
N ALA A 28 5.23 -3.56 7.20
CA ALA A 28 4.92 -4.97 6.97
C ALA A 28 5.81 -5.88 7.82
N LEU A 29 7.13 -5.64 7.85
CA LEU A 29 8.06 -6.41 8.69
C LEU A 29 7.72 -6.28 10.18
N ALA A 30 7.41 -5.07 10.66
CA ALA A 30 6.98 -4.86 12.05
C ALA A 30 5.68 -5.63 12.35
N SER A 31 4.71 -5.62 11.43
CA SER A 31 3.45 -6.37 11.58
C SER A 31 3.68 -7.88 11.64
N LEU A 32 4.64 -8.39 10.88
CA LEU A 32 4.99 -9.81 10.82
C LEU A 32 5.83 -10.27 12.01
N TYR A 33 6.53 -9.34 12.67
CA TYR A 33 7.28 -9.61 13.89
C TYR A 33 6.38 -9.75 15.13
N LEU A 34 5.18 -9.14 15.11
CA LEU A 34 4.21 -9.21 16.22
C LEU A 34 3.84 -10.67 16.61
N PRO A 35 3.54 -11.59 15.68
CA PRO A 35 3.34 -13.01 15.99
C PRO A 35 4.52 -13.66 16.74
N THR A 36 5.76 -13.35 16.37
CA THR A 36 6.96 -13.90 17.02
C THR A 36 7.13 -13.38 18.45
N VAL A 37 6.86 -12.10 18.67
CA VAL A 37 6.82 -11.52 20.03
C VAL A 37 5.68 -12.15 20.84
N ASN A 38 4.53 -12.37 20.23
CA ASN A 38 3.38 -13.02 20.88
C ASN A 38 3.70 -14.47 21.29
N ALA A 39 4.34 -15.26 20.42
CA ALA A 39 4.82 -16.60 20.75
C ALA A 39 5.81 -16.57 21.92
N ALA A 40 6.78 -15.64 21.90
CA ALA A 40 7.73 -15.49 22.99
C ALA A 40 7.08 -15.09 24.32
N ILE A 41 6.01 -14.30 24.32
CA ILE A 41 5.23 -13.98 25.53
C ILE A 41 4.58 -15.23 26.10
N ILE A 42 4.02 -16.10 25.26
CA ILE A 42 3.37 -17.34 25.68
C ILE A 42 4.41 -18.32 26.23
N ASP A 43 5.46 -18.60 25.44
CA ASP A 43 6.44 -19.65 25.77
C ASP A 43 7.36 -19.27 26.92
N ARG A 44 7.80 -18.01 26.98
CA ARG A 44 8.78 -17.54 27.97
C ARG A 44 8.18 -16.79 29.15
N GLY A 45 6.97 -16.29 29.00
CA GLY A 45 6.26 -15.56 30.05
C GLY A 45 5.20 -16.42 30.71
N VAL A 46 4.15 -16.74 29.96
CA VAL A 46 2.95 -17.40 30.51
C VAL A 46 3.24 -18.83 30.96
N ALA A 47 3.95 -19.62 30.16
CA ALA A 47 4.25 -21.02 30.49
C ALA A 47 5.19 -21.16 31.71
N LEU A 48 6.04 -20.15 31.97
CA LEU A 48 6.99 -20.13 33.10
C LEU A 48 6.50 -19.32 34.30
N GLY A 49 5.35 -18.64 34.18
CA GLY A 49 4.80 -17.78 35.24
C GLY A 49 5.61 -16.51 35.52
N ASP A 50 6.48 -16.09 34.61
CA ASP A 50 7.35 -14.91 34.79
C ASP A 50 6.68 -13.62 34.29
N THR A 51 6.03 -12.92 35.22
CA THR A 51 5.37 -11.64 34.97
C THR A 51 6.35 -10.55 34.52
N GLN A 52 7.62 -10.60 34.91
CA GLN A 52 8.62 -9.61 34.53
C GLN A 52 8.98 -9.74 33.04
N THR A 53 9.11 -10.97 32.55
CA THR A 53 9.30 -11.26 31.13
C THR A 53 8.08 -10.86 30.29
N ILE A 54 6.85 -11.08 30.79
CA ILE A 54 5.61 -10.63 30.13
C ILE A 54 5.58 -9.12 29.97
N ILE A 55 5.84 -8.34 31.03
CA ILE A 55 5.82 -6.88 30.98
C ILE A 55 6.90 -6.33 30.04
N ARG A 56 8.11 -6.92 30.07
CA ARG A 56 9.21 -6.50 29.19
C ARG A 56 8.89 -6.77 27.72
N LEU A 57 8.40 -7.96 27.39
CA LEU A 57 8.02 -8.31 26.02
C LEU A 57 6.77 -7.54 25.54
N GLY A 58 5.81 -7.29 26.43
CA GLY A 58 4.66 -6.42 26.15
C GLY A 58 5.08 -4.98 25.84
N GLY A 59 6.08 -4.44 26.54
CA GLY A 59 6.69 -3.15 26.21
C GLY A 59 7.35 -3.12 24.83
N VAL A 60 8.07 -4.20 24.46
CA VAL A 60 8.63 -4.36 23.11
C VAL A 60 7.52 -4.43 22.05
N MET A 61 6.44 -5.17 22.33
CA MET A 61 5.29 -5.27 21.43
C MET A 61 4.64 -3.90 21.20
N LEU A 62 4.47 -3.10 22.26
CA LEU A 62 3.96 -1.73 22.16
C LEU A 62 4.88 -0.83 21.32
N ALA A 63 6.20 -0.92 21.52
CA ALA A 63 7.16 -0.13 20.74
C ALA A 63 7.13 -0.52 19.25
N VAL A 64 7.07 -1.82 18.94
CA VAL A 64 7.00 -2.33 17.56
C VAL A 64 5.68 -1.92 16.90
N SER A 65 4.54 -2.06 17.59
CA SER A 65 3.23 -1.60 17.10
C SER A 65 3.20 -0.09 16.87
N GLY A 66 3.79 0.69 17.78
CA GLY A 66 3.92 2.14 17.63
C GLY A 66 4.70 2.52 16.37
N LEU A 67 5.85 1.87 16.14
CA LEU A 67 6.65 2.06 14.94
C LEU A 67 5.89 1.63 13.68
N GLN A 68 5.21 0.48 13.72
CA GLN A 68 4.40 -0.04 12.62
C GLN A 68 3.34 0.98 12.19
N VAL A 69 2.57 1.50 13.15
CA VAL A 69 1.51 2.48 12.93
C VAL A 69 2.09 3.78 12.39
N PHE A 70 3.19 4.26 12.97
CA PHE A 70 3.87 5.47 12.51
C PHE A 70 4.31 5.33 11.04
N CYS A 71 4.96 4.22 10.69
CA CYS A 71 5.37 3.93 9.32
C CYS A 71 4.17 3.79 8.37
N ALA A 72 3.09 3.15 8.80
CA ALA A 72 1.87 3.01 7.99
C ALA A 72 1.23 4.36 7.70
N VAL A 73 1.07 5.21 8.72
CA VAL A 73 0.50 6.56 8.58
C VAL A 73 1.38 7.43 7.69
N ALA A 74 2.70 7.39 7.88
CA ALA A 74 3.64 8.11 7.03
C ALA A 74 3.56 7.64 5.57
N ALA A 75 3.46 6.32 5.33
CA ALA A 75 3.33 5.77 3.98
C ALA A 75 2.02 6.22 3.31
N VAL A 76 0.89 6.22 4.04
CA VAL A 76 -0.39 6.73 3.52
C VAL A 76 -0.32 8.23 3.24
N TYR A 77 0.34 9.00 4.11
CA TYR A 77 0.53 10.45 3.92
C TYR A 77 1.33 10.76 2.65
N PHE A 78 2.50 10.14 2.47
CA PHE A 78 3.32 10.33 1.28
C PHE A 78 2.65 9.77 0.01
N GLY A 79 1.92 8.65 0.13
CA GLY A 79 1.12 8.07 -0.95
C GLY A 79 0.02 9.02 -1.40
N SER A 80 -0.72 9.61 -0.44
CA SER A 80 -1.75 10.62 -0.69
C SER A 80 -1.18 11.87 -1.34
N ARG A 81 -0.02 12.35 -0.88
CA ARG A 81 0.65 13.49 -1.53
C ARG A 81 1.05 13.19 -2.98
N ALA A 82 1.55 11.98 -3.26
CA ALA A 82 1.88 11.57 -4.62
C ALA A 82 0.62 11.44 -5.50
N GLY A 83 -0.45 10.80 -5.00
CA GLY A 83 -1.70 10.63 -5.71
C GLY A 83 -2.43 11.95 -6.00
N MET A 84 -2.52 12.83 -5.01
CA MET A 84 -3.11 14.17 -5.16
C MET A 84 -2.29 15.05 -6.11
N GLY A 85 -0.96 15.00 -6.02
CA GLY A 85 -0.06 15.72 -6.92
C GLY A 85 -0.23 15.29 -8.37
N PHE A 86 -0.20 13.98 -8.62
CA PHE A 86 -0.46 13.38 -9.93
C PHE A 86 -1.85 13.78 -10.47
N GLY A 87 -2.89 13.68 -9.65
CA GLY A 87 -4.26 14.03 -10.05
C GLY A 87 -4.41 15.50 -10.42
N ARG A 88 -3.71 16.40 -9.72
CA ARG A 88 -3.66 17.84 -10.05
C ARG A 88 -3.04 18.08 -11.42
N ASP A 89 -1.87 17.51 -11.69
CA ASP A 89 -1.16 17.71 -12.97
C ASP A 89 -1.91 17.11 -14.15
N LEU A 90 -2.51 15.94 -13.97
CA LEU A 90 -3.33 15.30 -15.00
C LEU A 90 -4.60 16.11 -15.31
N ARG A 91 -5.27 16.64 -14.27
CA ARG A 91 -6.47 17.48 -14.44
C ARG A 91 -6.14 18.76 -15.18
N ALA A 92 -5.04 19.43 -14.83
CA ALA A 92 -4.61 20.65 -15.49
C ALA A 92 -4.30 20.40 -16.98
N ALA A 93 -3.53 19.34 -17.29
CA ALA A 93 -3.18 19.01 -18.67
C ALA A 93 -4.40 18.66 -19.55
N ILE A 94 -5.40 17.97 -18.99
CA ILE A 94 -6.63 17.64 -19.72
C ILE A 94 -7.48 18.91 -19.91
N PHE A 95 -7.58 19.75 -18.88
CA PHE A 95 -8.32 21.01 -18.98
C PHE A 95 -7.74 21.93 -20.05
N ASP A 96 -6.42 22.12 -20.08
CA ASP A 96 -5.73 22.93 -21.10
C ASP A 96 -5.90 22.36 -22.50
N HIS A 97 -6.01 21.04 -22.63
CA HIS A 97 -6.24 20.41 -23.93
C HIS A 97 -7.68 20.59 -24.42
N VAL A 98 -8.66 20.47 -23.51
CA VAL A 98 -10.09 20.62 -23.85
C VAL A 98 -10.43 22.08 -24.17
N THR A 99 -9.82 23.06 -23.48
CA THR A 99 -10.03 24.48 -23.77
C THR A 99 -9.40 24.94 -25.09
N GLY A 100 -8.44 24.17 -25.62
CA GLY A 100 -7.84 24.39 -26.93
C GLY A 100 -8.62 23.81 -28.12
N PHE A 101 -9.73 23.09 -27.89
CA PHE A 101 -10.53 22.49 -28.96
C PHE A 101 -11.35 23.52 -29.74
N SER A 102 -11.43 23.29 -31.06
CA SER A 102 -12.33 24.03 -31.93
C SER A 102 -13.80 23.71 -31.65
N ALA A 103 -14.71 24.58 -32.10
CA ALA A 103 -16.15 24.35 -31.98
C ALA A 103 -16.60 23.04 -32.66
N HIS A 104 -15.91 22.62 -33.73
CA HIS A 104 -16.20 21.37 -34.44
C HIS A 104 -15.80 20.14 -33.62
N GLU A 105 -14.62 20.16 -32.99
CA GLU A 105 -14.14 19.07 -32.11
C GLU A 105 -15.00 18.95 -30.85
N THR A 106 -15.40 20.10 -30.27
CA THR A 106 -16.30 20.13 -29.11
C THR A 106 -17.68 19.55 -29.45
N ALA A 107 -18.18 19.80 -30.66
CA ALA A 107 -19.43 19.23 -31.15
C ALA A 107 -19.33 17.72 -31.46
N GLN A 108 -18.17 17.23 -31.94
CA GLN A 108 -17.96 15.80 -32.17
C GLN A 108 -17.90 14.98 -30.87
N PHE A 109 -17.20 15.47 -29.85
CA PHE A 109 -17.09 14.75 -28.57
C PHE A 109 -18.31 14.95 -27.67
N GLY A 110 -18.97 16.09 -27.77
CA GLY A 110 -20.07 16.49 -26.91
C GLY A 110 -19.56 17.03 -25.56
N ALA A 111 -20.04 18.23 -25.18
CA ALA A 111 -19.72 18.86 -23.91
C ALA A 111 -19.95 17.95 -22.67
N PRO A 112 -20.98 17.10 -22.60
CA PRO A 112 -21.17 16.18 -21.48
C PRO A 112 -20.05 15.12 -21.37
N SER A 113 -19.54 14.61 -22.49
CA SER A 113 -18.46 13.61 -22.49
C SER A 113 -17.12 14.23 -22.09
N LEU A 114 -16.85 15.45 -22.56
CA LEU A 114 -15.63 16.17 -22.17
C LEU A 114 -15.64 16.51 -20.67
N LEU A 115 -16.80 16.83 -20.11
CA LEU A 115 -16.96 17.06 -18.67
C LEU A 115 -16.69 15.79 -17.86
N THR A 116 -17.27 14.64 -18.23
CA THR A 116 -17.05 13.38 -17.51
C THR A 116 -15.61 12.88 -17.63
N ARG A 117 -14.95 13.06 -18.79
CA ARG A 117 -13.54 12.73 -18.99
C ARG A 117 -12.58 13.60 -18.17
N THR A 118 -12.90 14.89 -18.01
CA THR A 118 -12.05 15.82 -17.25
C THR A 118 -12.22 15.65 -15.73
N THR A 119 -13.36 15.12 -15.28
CA THR A 119 -13.69 15.01 -13.86
C THR A 119 -13.62 13.57 -13.36
N ASN A 120 -14.44 12.68 -13.91
CA ASN A 120 -14.63 11.32 -13.43
C ASN A 120 -13.45 10.42 -13.78
N ASP A 121 -12.99 10.44 -15.04
CA ASP A 121 -11.87 9.61 -15.45
C ASP A 121 -10.57 10.02 -14.74
N VAL A 122 -10.32 11.33 -14.62
CA VAL A 122 -9.17 11.84 -13.84
C VAL A 122 -9.25 11.39 -12.39
N ARG A 123 -10.43 11.44 -11.77
CA ARG A 123 -10.64 10.96 -10.40
C ARG A 123 -10.38 9.45 -10.29
N GLN A 124 -10.83 8.65 -11.25
CA GLN A 124 -10.56 7.20 -11.26
C GLN A 124 -9.07 6.90 -11.40
N ILE A 125 -8.36 7.59 -12.28
CA ILE A 125 -6.90 7.41 -12.42
C ILE A 125 -6.18 7.88 -11.14
N GLN A 126 -6.62 8.98 -10.54
CA GLN A 126 -6.10 9.45 -9.25
C GLN A 126 -6.30 8.41 -8.14
N LEU A 127 -7.48 7.79 -8.06
CA LEU A 127 -7.76 6.69 -7.12
C LEU A 127 -6.91 5.46 -7.42
N LEU A 128 -6.69 5.12 -8.70
CA LEU A 128 -5.80 4.02 -9.10
C LEU A 128 -4.37 4.24 -8.62
N VAL A 129 -3.83 5.47 -8.77
CA VAL A 129 -2.49 5.81 -8.27
C VAL A 129 -2.46 5.71 -6.74
N GLN A 130 -3.48 6.21 -6.05
CA GLN A 130 -3.58 6.09 -4.59
C GLN A 130 -3.58 4.62 -4.15
N PHE A 131 -4.43 3.80 -4.75
CA PHE A 131 -4.57 2.38 -4.45
C PHE A 131 -3.28 1.61 -4.74
N THR A 132 -2.58 1.99 -5.82
CA THR A 132 -1.27 1.42 -6.15
C THR A 132 -0.27 1.70 -5.03
N CYS A 133 -0.22 2.95 -4.56
CA CYS A 133 0.69 3.37 -3.49
C CYS A 133 0.36 2.79 -2.12
N THR A 134 -0.91 2.48 -1.81
CA THR A 134 -1.30 2.03 -0.45
C THR A 134 -1.50 0.53 -0.32
N MET A 135 -2.05 -0.12 -1.35
CA MET A 135 -2.45 -1.53 -1.28
C MET A 135 -1.63 -2.41 -2.21
N LEU A 136 -1.41 -1.98 -3.45
CA LEU A 136 -0.78 -2.80 -4.47
C LEU A 136 0.72 -3.02 -4.21
N ILE A 137 1.39 -2.07 -3.56
CA ILE A 137 2.78 -2.22 -3.07
C ILE A 137 2.81 -3.10 -1.81
N THR A 138 1.90 -2.86 -0.87
CA THR A 138 1.86 -3.57 0.42
C THR A 138 1.53 -5.06 0.27
N ALA A 139 0.59 -5.41 -0.61
CA ALA A 139 0.14 -6.79 -0.78
C ALA A 139 1.27 -7.80 -1.09
N PRO A 140 2.11 -7.61 -2.13
CA PRO A 140 3.21 -8.54 -2.40
C PRO A 140 4.27 -8.54 -1.29
N LEU A 141 4.54 -7.38 -0.67
CA LEU A 141 5.45 -7.26 0.46
C LEU A 141 5.00 -8.13 1.65
N THR A 142 3.72 -8.05 2.01
CA THR A 142 3.13 -8.85 3.08
C THR A 142 3.01 -10.32 2.71
N CYS A 143 2.65 -10.66 1.47
CA CYS A 143 2.62 -12.05 1.00
C CYS A 143 4.01 -12.70 1.08
N VAL A 144 5.03 -12.06 0.51
CA VAL A 144 6.40 -12.61 0.51
C VAL A 144 6.96 -12.65 1.92
N GLY A 145 6.86 -11.56 2.68
CA GLY A 145 7.31 -11.53 4.07
C GLY A 145 6.60 -12.59 4.92
N GLY A 146 5.29 -12.76 4.71
CA GLY A 146 4.46 -13.65 5.51
C GLY A 146 4.81 -15.11 5.27
N ILE A 147 5.04 -15.48 4.01
CA ILE A 147 5.51 -16.82 3.64
C ILE A 147 6.89 -17.09 4.26
N VAL A 148 7.81 -16.14 4.19
CA VAL A 148 9.16 -16.30 4.77
C VAL A 148 9.09 -16.49 6.29
N MET A 149 8.32 -15.66 6.99
CA MET A 149 8.15 -15.79 8.44
C MET A 149 7.42 -17.06 8.85
N ALA A 150 6.38 -17.46 8.12
CA ALA A 150 5.66 -18.71 8.40
C ALA A 150 6.59 -19.93 8.30
N VAL A 151 7.40 -20.01 7.25
CA VAL A 151 8.38 -21.08 7.06
C VAL A 151 9.45 -21.06 8.15
N HIS A 152 9.85 -19.87 8.62
CA HIS A 152 10.84 -19.73 9.69
C HIS A 152 10.29 -20.10 11.07
N GLN A 153 9.00 -19.88 11.31
CA GLN A 153 8.37 -20.10 12.60
C GLN A 153 8.05 -21.59 12.82
N ASP A 154 7.49 -22.29 11.83
CA ASP A 154 7.28 -23.74 11.85
C ASP A 154 7.16 -24.31 10.42
N ALA A 155 8.20 -25.03 9.98
CA ALA A 155 8.23 -25.62 8.64
C ALA A 155 7.20 -26.76 8.45
N GLU A 156 6.85 -27.50 9.51
CA GLU A 156 5.88 -28.59 9.45
C GLU A 156 4.43 -28.10 9.29
N LEU A 157 4.05 -27.00 9.94
CA LEU A 157 2.71 -26.40 9.78
C LEU A 157 2.60 -25.58 8.49
N SER A 158 3.71 -25.12 7.92
CA SER A 158 3.72 -24.35 6.67
C SER A 158 3.25 -25.16 5.44
N TRP A 159 3.36 -26.49 5.46
CA TRP A 159 2.81 -27.34 4.40
C TRP A 159 1.28 -27.25 4.30
N LEU A 160 0.57 -27.10 5.42
CA LEU A 160 -0.88 -26.90 5.42
C LEU A 160 -1.26 -25.61 4.70
N LEU A 161 -0.51 -24.52 4.87
CA LEU A 161 -0.75 -23.27 4.13
C LEU A 161 -0.55 -23.45 2.61
N LEU A 162 0.44 -24.25 2.21
CA LEU A 162 0.70 -24.55 0.79
C LEU A 162 -0.47 -25.28 0.11
N VAL A 163 -1.22 -26.07 0.87
CA VAL A 163 -2.40 -26.83 0.39
C VAL A 163 -3.69 -26.03 0.53
N SER A 164 -3.88 -25.29 1.63
CA SER A 164 -5.11 -24.53 1.91
C SER A 164 -5.27 -23.28 1.04
N VAL A 165 -4.18 -22.57 0.72
CA VAL A 165 -4.25 -21.34 -0.11
C VAL A 165 -4.73 -21.62 -1.53
N PRO A 166 -4.21 -22.64 -2.26
CA PRO A 166 -4.75 -23.01 -3.57
C PRO A 166 -6.20 -23.52 -3.51
N ALA A 167 -6.57 -24.25 -2.45
CA ALA A 167 -7.93 -24.77 -2.28
C ALA A 167 -8.97 -23.67 -2.03
N LEU A 168 -8.60 -22.57 -1.38
CA LEU A 168 -9.45 -21.38 -1.21
C LEU A 168 -9.53 -20.50 -2.46
N ALA A 169 -8.51 -20.58 -3.33
CA ALA A 169 -8.45 -19.80 -4.56
C ALA A 169 -9.19 -20.46 -5.74
N LEU A 170 -9.52 -21.75 -5.62
CA LEU A 170 -10.28 -22.57 -6.56
C LEU A 170 -11.79 -22.48 -6.27
#